data_AF-A0AAD7HA01-F1
#
_entry.id   AF-A0AAD7HA01-F1
#
_cell.length_a   1.000
_cell.length_b   1.000
_cell.length_c   1.000
_cell.angle_alpha   90.00
_cell.angle_beta   90.00
_cell.angle_gamma   90.00
#
_symmetry.space_group_name_H-M   'P 1'
#
loop_
_entity.id
_entity.type
_entity.pdbx_description
1 polymer ?
#
loop_
_entity_poly.entity_id
_entity_poly.type
_entity_poly.pdbx_seq_one_letter_code
_entity_poly.pdbx_strand_id
1 'polypeptide(L)'
;DSSGPSQDPQGPPQQRRRHDHSQGSQSQSPPDNASGPSQTRGSRRSSAKKPKKKNNWEISRKDVPKHARGLQDALHLHVRILMRHLTAQSVPTPIPTGVKASFEARFSPTDDVAARLSHLLSQAVPPASAAFREVTEFLNTARGTQSQISNWAARVAEHHLSAMFNAVSNTGLLSFAPDVFGNADSLYNLAHEHVFVHSFRAVASLFAYSTIFDVNLTLLNDEHLLRRFYRSFVFGHLGKQARIENRHPGQVAINIIKNNQTRPVAAEPDCHSEDEEDPNTGQNVAHRKPGRDGARLPATDLSRSLPTNVPIDYFSPAFFNDMTVRERASYMKNGIALPTEEHCETWEAIQKWKGLSDAVFMAKYGTAKLALYNLPTQEELERLDADDSMDSN
;
A
#
# COMPACT_ATOMS: atom_id res chain seq x y z
N ASP A 1 -22.04 -64.64 -20.45
CA ASP A 1 -22.37 -64.95 -21.85
C ASP A 1 -22.72 -63.71 -22.63
N SER A 2 -22.17 -63.65 -23.85
CA SER A 2 -22.43 -62.69 -24.95
C SER A 2 -21.76 -61.32 -24.79
N SER A 3 -20.52 -61.07 -25.25
CA SER A 3 -19.89 -61.24 -26.57
C SER A 3 -20.49 -60.35 -27.67
N GLY A 4 -19.67 -59.45 -28.25
CA GLY A 4 -19.93 -58.86 -29.57
C GLY A 4 -19.48 -57.40 -29.77
N PRO A 5 -18.33 -57.14 -30.40
CA PRO A 5 -17.73 -55.81 -30.61
C PRO A 5 -18.07 -55.21 -32.00
N SER A 6 -17.80 -53.91 -32.21
CA SER A 6 -17.76 -53.29 -33.54
C SER A 6 -16.51 -52.43 -33.70
N GLN A 7 -15.84 -52.67 -34.82
CA GLN A 7 -14.56 -52.12 -35.28
C GLN A 7 -14.75 -50.89 -36.18
N ASP A 8 -13.77 -49.98 -36.10
CA ASP A 8 -13.08 -49.14 -37.10
C ASP A 8 -13.73 -48.77 -38.47
N PRO A 9 -13.34 -47.62 -39.05
CA PRO A 9 -12.22 -47.68 -39.99
C PRO A 9 -11.16 -46.56 -39.86
N GLN A 10 -9.93 -46.99 -40.17
CA GLN A 10 -8.69 -46.24 -40.30
C GLN A 10 -8.67 -45.30 -41.53
N GLY A 11 -8.03 -44.13 -41.37
CA GLY A 11 -7.64 -43.24 -42.46
C GLY A 11 -6.13 -43.30 -42.76
N PRO A 12 -5.69 -42.93 -43.98
CA PRO A 12 -4.44 -43.38 -44.59
C PRO A 12 -3.17 -42.60 -44.19
N PRO A 13 -1.97 -43.17 -44.41
CA PRO A 13 -0.68 -42.55 -44.07
C PRO A 13 -0.16 -41.65 -45.20
N GLN A 14 0.21 -40.40 -44.87
CA GLN A 14 0.96 -39.53 -45.78
C GLN A 14 2.48 -39.67 -45.58
N GLN A 15 3.13 -40.05 -46.66
CA GLN A 15 4.57 -40.19 -46.79
C GLN A 15 5.27 -38.83 -46.99
N ARG A 16 6.42 -38.71 -46.32
CA ARG A 16 7.71 -38.17 -46.80
C ARG A 16 7.68 -36.98 -47.76
N ARG A 17 8.37 -35.90 -47.36
CA ARG A 17 9.42 -35.29 -48.18
C ARG A 17 10.51 -34.66 -47.32
N ARG A 18 11.73 -35.15 -47.54
CA ARG A 18 13.01 -34.63 -47.08
C ARG A 18 13.41 -33.46 -47.98
N HIS A 19 13.97 -32.38 -47.42
CA HIS A 19 15.04 -31.57 -48.03
C HIS A 19 15.52 -30.50 -47.04
N ASP A 20 16.77 -30.59 -46.59
CA ASP A 20 17.69 -29.46 -46.37
C ASP A 20 19.07 -30.06 -45.99
N HIS A 21 20.03 -30.22 -46.91
CA HIS A 21 20.99 -29.21 -47.39
C HIS A 21 21.74 -28.46 -46.27
N SER A 22 22.71 -29.18 -45.69
CA SER A 22 23.90 -28.60 -45.08
C SER A 22 24.81 -28.00 -46.16
N GLN A 23 25.39 -26.82 -45.90
CA GLN A 23 26.83 -26.52 -45.94
C GLN A 23 27.10 -25.04 -46.25
N GLY A 24 28.13 -24.51 -45.58
CA GLY A 24 28.78 -23.22 -45.87
C GLY A 24 28.38 -22.13 -44.87
N SER A 25 29.26 -21.36 -44.24
CA SER A 25 30.70 -21.21 -44.45
C SER A 25 31.33 -20.58 -43.22
N GLN A 26 32.59 -20.96 -42.99
CA GLN A 26 33.56 -20.31 -42.12
C GLN A 26 33.88 -18.89 -42.64
N SER A 27 34.08 -17.94 -41.73
CA SER A 27 34.89 -16.72 -41.94
C SER A 27 35.33 -16.23 -40.55
N GLN A 28 36.56 -16.54 -40.16
CA GLN A 28 37.77 -15.72 -40.33
C GLN A 28 37.82 -14.52 -39.36
N SER A 29 38.75 -14.64 -38.41
CA SER A 29 39.22 -13.62 -37.50
C SER A 29 39.91 -12.47 -38.24
N PRO A 30 39.88 -11.23 -37.72
CA PRO A 30 40.66 -10.11 -38.25
C PRO A 30 42.07 -10.03 -37.60
N PRO A 31 43.09 -9.56 -38.33
CA PRO A 31 44.35 -9.15 -37.72
C PRO A 31 44.38 -7.63 -37.43
N ASP A 32 45.17 -7.31 -36.41
CA ASP A 32 45.61 -5.98 -35.98
C ASP A 32 46.25 -5.16 -37.11
N ASN A 33 45.97 -3.85 -37.16
CA ASN A 33 47.03 -2.82 -37.09
C ASN A 33 46.53 -1.38 -37.22
N ALA A 34 47.38 -0.49 -36.70
CA ALA A 34 47.60 0.91 -37.08
C ALA A 34 46.92 2.02 -36.25
N SER A 35 47.71 2.44 -35.27
CA SER A 35 47.86 3.78 -34.69
C SER A 35 47.74 4.94 -35.69
N GLY A 36 47.05 6.01 -35.29
CA GLY A 36 47.10 7.32 -35.96
C GLY A 36 46.23 8.37 -35.24
N PRO A 37 46.78 9.51 -34.77
CA PRO A 37 46.07 10.48 -33.96
C PRO A 37 45.46 11.59 -34.83
N SER A 38 44.23 12.03 -34.55
CA SER A 38 43.86 13.42 -34.82
C SER A 38 42.64 13.83 -34.02
N GLN A 39 42.89 14.79 -33.13
CA GLN A 39 41.90 15.49 -32.36
C GLN A 39 41.11 16.43 -33.28
N THR A 40 39.87 16.08 -33.59
CA THR A 40 38.86 17.08 -33.97
C THR A 40 37.80 17.12 -32.89
N ARG A 41 37.86 18.19 -32.08
CA ARG A 41 36.80 18.64 -31.17
C ARG A 41 35.52 18.90 -31.98
N GLY A 42 34.78 17.83 -32.24
CA GLY A 42 33.43 17.90 -32.77
C GLY A 42 32.52 18.48 -31.70
N SER A 43 32.01 19.68 -31.94
CA SER A 43 30.87 20.24 -31.23
C SER A 43 29.76 19.19 -31.17
N ARG A 44 29.55 18.62 -29.97
CA ARG A 44 28.48 17.67 -29.71
C ARG A 44 27.17 18.41 -29.91
N ARG A 45 26.65 18.38 -31.14
CA ARG A 45 25.24 18.64 -31.43
C ARG A 45 24.45 17.78 -30.47
N SER A 46 23.84 18.41 -29.48
CA SER A 46 22.87 17.80 -28.59
C SER A 46 21.75 17.28 -29.48
N SER A 47 21.81 15.99 -29.82
CA SER A 47 20.74 15.33 -30.55
C SER A 47 19.48 15.48 -29.70
N ALA A 48 18.51 16.24 -30.22
CA ALA A 48 17.22 16.42 -29.58
C ALA A 48 16.65 15.03 -29.30
N LYS A 49 16.61 14.65 -28.02
CA LYS A 49 16.11 13.34 -27.60
C LYS A 49 14.65 13.27 -28.05
N LYS A 50 14.35 12.32 -28.94
CA LYS A 50 12.97 12.05 -29.36
C LYS A 50 12.11 11.83 -28.11
N PRO A 51 10.92 12.44 -28.01
CA PRO A 51 10.06 12.27 -26.85
C PRO A 51 9.76 10.77 -26.69
N LYS A 52 10.04 10.22 -25.50
CA LYS A 52 9.64 8.85 -25.19
C LYS A 52 8.12 8.79 -25.27
N LYS A 53 7.58 7.84 -26.03
CA LYS A 53 6.14 7.55 -26.03
C LYS A 53 5.76 7.17 -24.60
N LYS A 54 4.94 8.01 -23.94
CA LYS A 54 4.38 7.68 -22.64
C LYS A 54 3.48 6.46 -22.81
N ASN A 55 3.55 5.52 -21.87
CA ASN A 55 2.62 4.40 -21.88
C ASN A 55 1.20 4.96 -21.64
N ASN A 56 0.21 4.41 -22.32
CA ASN A 56 -1.16 4.95 -22.33
C ASN A 56 -1.83 4.98 -20.93
N TRP A 57 -1.28 4.24 -19.96
CA TRP A 57 -1.79 4.15 -18.60
C TRP A 57 -1.03 4.98 -17.56
N GLU A 58 0.05 5.67 -17.92
CA GLU A 58 0.77 6.54 -16.98
C GLU A 58 -0.03 7.83 -16.79
N ILE A 59 -0.47 8.09 -15.56
CA ILE A 59 -1.11 9.35 -15.18
C ILE A 59 -0.09 10.17 -14.42
N SER A 60 0.27 11.35 -14.96
CA SER A 60 1.11 12.26 -14.18
C SER A 60 0.31 12.84 -13.02
N ARG A 61 0.97 13.15 -11.92
CA ARG A 61 0.34 13.81 -10.76
C ARG A 61 -0.45 15.07 -11.14
N LYS A 62 0.01 15.81 -12.16
CA LYS A 62 -0.64 17.03 -12.67
C LYS A 62 -1.95 16.75 -13.40
N ASP A 63 -2.11 15.52 -13.91
CA ASP A 63 -3.29 15.10 -14.67
C ASP A 63 -4.40 14.58 -13.75
N VAL A 64 -4.13 14.36 -12.46
CA VAL A 64 -5.13 13.94 -11.46
C VAL A 64 -5.86 15.18 -10.94
N PRO A 65 -7.19 15.29 -11.11
CA PRO A 65 -7.96 16.37 -10.53
C PRO A 65 -7.79 16.41 -9.01
N LYS A 66 -7.60 17.59 -8.41
CA LYS A 66 -7.36 17.72 -6.96
C LYS A 66 -8.44 17.04 -6.11
N HIS A 67 -9.71 17.17 -6.50
CA HIS A 67 -10.85 16.56 -5.83
C HIS A 67 -10.98 15.04 -6.05
N ALA A 68 -10.15 14.44 -6.92
CA ALA A 68 -10.09 12.99 -7.15
C ALA A 68 -9.00 12.32 -6.29
N ARG A 69 -8.25 13.09 -5.49
CA ARG A 69 -7.08 12.56 -4.77
C ARG A 69 -7.46 11.54 -3.70
N GLY A 70 -8.43 11.84 -2.84
CA GLY A 70 -8.89 10.88 -1.84
C GLY A 70 -9.48 9.60 -2.44
N LEU A 71 -10.12 9.70 -3.62
CA LEU A 71 -10.57 8.53 -4.38
C LEU A 71 -9.38 7.67 -4.86
N GLN A 72 -8.34 8.31 -5.39
CA GLN A 72 -7.13 7.62 -5.82
C GLN A 72 -6.42 6.90 -4.65
N ASP A 73 -6.32 7.53 -3.49
CA ASP A 73 -5.69 6.91 -2.31
C ASP A 73 -6.53 5.76 -1.76
N ALA A 74 -7.87 5.91 -1.71
CA ALA A 74 -8.78 4.82 -1.38
C ALA A 74 -8.65 3.63 -2.34
N LEU A 75 -8.48 3.90 -3.63
CA LEU A 75 -8.26 2.90 -4.67
C LEU A 75 -6.94 2.15 -4.46
N HIS A 76 -5.85 2.87 -4.19
CA HIS A 76 -4.55 2.25 -3.90
C HIS A 76 -4.63 1.35 -2.66
N LEU A 77 -5.30 1.81 -1.59
CA LEU A 77 -5.54 0.98 -0.41
C LEU A 77 -6.36 -0.27 -0.75
N HIS A 78 -7.43 -0.13 -1.54
CA HIS A 78 -8.27 -1.25 -1.97
C HIS A 78 -7.47 -2.31 -2.73
N VAL A 79 -6.64 -1.91 -3.70
CA VAL A 79 -5.73 -2.81 -4.43
C VAL A 79 -4.77 -3.51 -3.47
N ARG A 80 -4.18 -2.77 -2.52
CA ARG A 80 -3.27 -3.35 -1.51
C ARG A 80 -3.97 -4.35 -0.60
N ILE A 81 -5.21 -4.10 -0.18
CA ILE A 81 -6.02 -5.05 0.60
C ILE A 81 -6.25 -6.33 -0.21
N LEU A 82 -6.70 -6.21 -1.46
CA LEU A 82 -6.95 -7.38 -2.34
C LEU A 82 -5.67 -8.21 -2.54
N MET A 83 -4.52 -7.57 -2.74
CA MET A 83 -3.22 -8.23 -2.86
C MET A 83 -2.64 -8.72 -1.53
N ARG A 84 -3.26 -8.38 -0.39
CA ARG A 84 -2.71 -8.58 0.98
C ARG A 84 -1.34 -7.91 1.20
N HIS A 85 -1.09 -6.80 0.51
CA HIS A 85 0.15 -6.01 0.60
C HIS A 85 0.04 -4.92 1.66
N LEU A 86 0.22 -5.34 2.92
CA LEU A 86 0.01 -4.49 4.09
C LEU A 86 1.15 -3.50 4.37
N THR A 87 2.23 -3.50 3.61
CA THR A 87 3.36 -2.56 3.78
C THR A 87 3.74 -1.90 2.45
N ALA A 88 4.45 -0.78 2.52
CA ALA A 88 5.00 -0.12 1.33
C ALA A 88 6.07 -0.96 0.62
N GLN A 89 6.72 -1.88 1.34
CA GLN A 89 7.79 -2.74 0.82
C GLN A 89 7.25 -4.00 0.12
N SER A 90 5.97 -4.32 0.33
CA SER A 90 5.34 -5.48 -0.31
C SER A 90 5.21 -5.25 -1.81
N VAL A 91 5.90 -6.07 -2.61
CA VAL A 91 5.91 -5.99 -4.07
C VAL A 91 5.24 -7.21 -4.71
N PRO A 92 4.61 -7.06 -5.89
CA PRO A 92 4.07 -8.20 -6.63
C PRO A 92 5.16 -9.19 -7.00
N THR A 93 4.91 -10.48 -6.77
CA THR A 93 5.78 -11.56 -7.20
C THR A 93 5.41 -12.05 -8.60
N PRO A 94 6.35 -12.66 -9.35
CA PRO A 94 6.03 -13.28 -10.64
C PRO A 94 4.97 -14.38 -10.48
N ILE A 95 3.96 -14.35 -11.35
CA ILE A 95 2.89 -15.34 -11.34
C ILE A 95 3.41 -16.68 -11.88
N PRO A 96 3.19 -17.82 -11.19
CA PRO A 96 3.61 -19.13 -11.67
C PRO A 96 2.98 -19.47 -13.04
N THR A 97 3.78 -20.07 -13.93
CA THR A 97 3.42 -20.31 -15.34
C THR A 97 2.10 -21.08 -15.53
N GLY A 98 1.76 -22.00 -14.62
CA GLY A 98 0.53 -22.80 -14.70
C GLY A 98 -0.75 -22.06 -14.32
N VAL A 99 -0.66 -21.00 -13.50
CA VAL A 99 -1.85 -20.31 -12.95
C VAL A 99 -2.60 -19.55 -14.05
N LYS A 100 -1.88 -18.82 -14.92
CA LYS A 100 -2.49 -18.07 -16.03
C LYS A 100 -3.13 -19.01 -17.04
N ALA A 101 -2.40 -20.04 -17.47
CA ALA A 101 -2.92 -21.03 -18.42
C ALA A 101 -4.17 -21.74 -17.87
N SER A 102 -4.17 -22.11 -16.59
CA SER A 102 -5.33 -22.74 -15.94
C SER A 102 -6.52 -21.79 -15.84
N PHE A 103 -6.26 -20.49 -15.60
CA PHE A 103 -7.31 -19.48 -15.63
C PHE A 103 -7.88 -19.33 -17.05
N GLU A 104 -7.04 -19.04 -18.04
CA GLU A 104 -7.43 -18.81 -19.43
C GLU A 104 -8.18 -20.00 -20.02
N ALA A 105 -7.76 -21.24 -19.74
CA ALA A 105 -8.46 -22.44 -20.17
C ALA A 105 -9.94 -22.50 -19.73
N ARG A 106 -10.29 -21.92 -18.57
CA ARG A 106 -11.69 -21.88 -18.07
C ARG A 106 -12.56 -20.84 -18.78
N PHE A 107 -11.93 -19.83 -19.39
CA PHE A 107 -12.61 -18.73 -20.08
C PHE A 107 -12.48 -18.80 -21.61
N SER A 108 -11.63 -19.68 -22.14
CA SER A 108 -11.37 -19.84 -23.58
C SER A 108 -12.59 -20.15 -24.47
N PRO A 109 -13.68 -20.80 -24.02
CA PRO A 109 -14.84 -21.02 -24.89
C PRO A 109 -15.89 -19.90 -24.80
N THR A 110 -15.64 -18.79 -24.08
CA THR A 110 -16.65 -17.75 -23.86
C THR A 110 -16.41 -16.53 -24.75
N ASP A 111 -17.39 -16.16 -25.58
CA ASP A 111 -17.30 -15.00 -26.48
C ASP A 111 -17.31 -13.65 -25.74
N ASP A 112 -17.89 -13.59 -24.54
CA ASP A 112 -17.93 -12.39 -23.69
C ASP A 112 -17.49 -12.67 -22.25
N VAL A 113 -16.19 -12.50 -22.00
CA VAL A 113 -15.60 -12.70 -20.68
C VAL A 113 -16.04 -11.63 -19.67
N ALA A 114 -16.29 -10.40 -20.11
CA ALA A 114 -16.72 -9.32 -19.23
C ALA A 114 -18.15 -9.55 -18.70
N ALA A 115 -19.07 -9.99 -19.56
CA ALA A 115 -20.41 -10.37 -19.15
C ALA A 115 -20.38 -11.57 -18.18
N ARG A 116 -19.55 -12.58 -18.47
CA ARG A 116 -19.41 -13.74 -17.58
C ARG A 116 -18.85 -13.37 -16.22
N LEU A 117 -17.82 -12.52 -16.16
CA LEU A 117 -17.26 -12.03 -14.89
C LEU A 117 -18.28 -11.19 -14.11
N SER A 118 -19.01 -10.31 -14.79
CA SER A 118 -20.08 -9.52 -14.16
C SER A 118 -21.16 -10.41 -13.56
N HIS A 119 -21.58 -11.45 -14.29
CA HIS A 119 -22.51 -12.44 -13.79
C HIS A 119 -21.96 -13.17 -12.54
N LEU A 120 -20.73 -13.67 -12.58
CA LEU A 120 -20.09 -14.32 -11.41
C LEU A 120 -19.99 -13.39 -10.19
N LEU A 121 -19.66 -12.11 -10.42
CA LEU A 121 -19.57 -11.12 -9.35
C LEU A 121 -20.93 -10.73 -8.78
N SER A 122 -21.99 -10.77 -9.59
CA SER A 122 -23.37 -10.53 -9.16
C SER A 122 -23.97 -11.71 -8.38
N GLN A 123 -23.41 -12.91 -8.54
CA GLN A 123 -23.83 -14.07 -7.77
C GLN A 123 -23.39 -13.89 -6.32
N ALA A 124 -24.35 -13.52 -5.47
CA ALA A 124 -24.18 -13.49 -4.03
C ALA A 124 -23.98 -14.92 -3.52
N VAL A 125 -22.73 -15.34 -3.41
CA VAL A 125 -22.39 -16.51 -2.61
C VAL A 125 -22.46 -16.03 -1.15
N PRO A 126 -23.30 -16.63 -0.28
CA PRO A 126 -23.30 -16.29 1.13
C PRO A 126 -21.86 -16.43 1.65
N PRO A 127 -21.40 -15.54 2.55
CA PRO A 127 -20.03 -15.57 3.02
C PRO A 127 -19.77 -16.95 3.60
N ALA A 128 -19.02 -17.76 2.85
CA ALA A 128 -18.65 -19.09 3.28
C ALA A 128 -17.89 -18.92 4.61
N SER A 129 -17.95 -19.90 5.49
CA SER A 129 -17.10 -19.93 6.70
C SER A 129 -15.62 -19.67 6.37
N ALA A 130 -15.19 -20.01 5.15
CA ALA A 130 -13.89 -19.66 4.60
C ALA A 130 -13.63 -18.14 4.49
N ALA A 131 -14.60 -17.34 4.03
CA ALA A 131 -14.46 -15.89 3.88
C ALA A 131 -14.27 -15.19 5.23
N PHE A 132 -15.02 -15.60 6.26
CA PHE A 132 -14.83 -15.09 7.61
C PHE A 132 -13.44 -15.41 8.17
N ARG A 133 -12.97 -16.64 7.96
CA ARG A 133 -11.61 -17.03 8.37
C ARG A 133 -10.55 -16.19 7.68
N GLU A 134 -10.70 -15.92 6.38
CA GLU A 134 -9.78 -15.07 5.63
C GLU A 134 -9.78 -13.61 6.13
N VAL A 135 -10.95 -13.05 6.44
CA VAL A 135 -11.05 -11.70 7.01
C VAL A 135 -10.38 -11.64 8.39
N THR A 136 -10.63 -12.60 9.26
CA THR A 136 -10.01 -12.66 10.59
C THR A 136 -8.48 -12.77 10.49
N GLU A 137 -7.97 -13.66 9.63
CA GLU A 137 -6.53 -13.81 9.40
C GLU A 137 -5.90 -12.52 8.86
N PHE A 138 -6.57 -11.89 7.89
CA PHE A 138 -6.14 -10.62 7.32
C PHE A 138 -6.07 -9.51 8.38
N LEU A 139 -7.12 -9.35 9.20
CA LEU A 139 -7.16 -8.33 10.25
C LEU A 139 -6.14 -8.58 11.34
N ASN A 140 -5.90 -9.83 11.74
CA ASN A 140 -4.85 -10.16 12.69
C ASN A 140 -3.47 -9.77 12.16
N THR A 141 -3.22 -10.03 10.87
CA THR A 141 -1.97 -9.63 10.22
C THR A 141 -1.85 -8.12 10.11
N ALA A 142 -2.94 -7.42 9.74
CA ALA A 142 -2.96 -5.97 9.64
C ALA A 142 -2.70 -5.29 10.99
N ARG A 143 -3.35 -5.76 12.06
CA ARG A 143 -3.16 -5.25 13.44
C ARG A 143 -1.77 -5.57 14.00
N GLY A 144 -1.18 -6.70 13.61
CA GLY A 144 0.19 -7.07 14.00
C GLY A 144 1.27 -6.34 13.20
N THR A 145 0.93 -5.74 12.07
CA THR A 145 1.90 -5.04 11.20
C THR A 145 1.96 -3.56 11.57
N GLN A 146 3.15 -3.07 11.89
CA GLN A 146 3.38 -1.66 12.22
C GLN A 146 3.60 -0.82 10.95
N SER A 147 2.53 -0.51 10.23
CA SER A 147 2.62 0.40 9.08
C SER A 147 1.33 1.21 8.92
N GLN A 148 1.43 2.34 8.24
CA GLN A 148 0.27 3.18 7.97
C GLN A 148 -0.76 2.49 7.06
N ILE A 149 -0.29 1.73 6.05
CA ILE A 149 -1.15 0.96 5.14
C ILE A 149 -1.92 -0.10 5.93
N SER A 150 -1.24 -0.85 6.80
CA SER A 150 -1.89 -1.87 7.63
C SER A 150 -2.86 -1.26 8.64
N ASN A 151 -2.51 -0.12 9.24
CA ASN A 151 -3.42 0.63 10.13
C ASN A 151 -4.69 1.07 9.40
N TRP A 152 -4.58 1.59 8.18
CA TRP A 152 -5.76 1.95 7.40
C TRP A 152 -6.56 0.73 6.95
N ALA A 153 -5.90 -0.33 6.51
CA ALA A 153 -6.56 -1.58 6.13
C ALA A 153 -7.36 -2.17 7.31
N ALA A 154 -6.82 -2.12 8.53
CA ALA A 154 -7.48 -2.59 9.74
C ALA A 154 -8.72 -1.75 10.15
N ARG A 155 -8.87 -0.53 9.62
CA ARG A 155 -10.04 0.34 9.85
C ARG A 155 -11.20 0.05 8.89
N VAL A 156 -10.97 -0.73 7.83
CA VAL A 156 -12.04 -1.15 6.92
C VAL A 156 -12.89 -2.21 7.62
N ALA A 157 -14.21 -2.01 7.68
CA ALA A 157 -15.11 -2.91 8.38
C ALA A 157 -15.10 -4.33 7.80
N GLU A 158 -15.27 -5.33 8.66
CA GLU A 158 -15.18 -6.77 8.31
C GLU A 158 -16.09 -7.16 7.14
N HIS A 159 -17.32 -6.65 7.11
CA HIS A 159 -18.28 -6.97 6.04
C HIS A 159 -17.83 -6.42 4.68
N HIS A 160 -17.11 -5.29 4.63
CA HIS A 160 -16.51 -4.78 3.40
C HIS A 160 -15.35 -5.66 2.93
N LEU A 161 -14.47 -6.07 3.86
CA LEU A 161 -13.37 -6.99 3.55
C LEU A 161 -13.89 -8.34 3.03
N SER A 162 -14.96 -8.87 3.65
CA SER A 162 -15.65 -10.08 3.20
C SER A 162 -16.17 -9.91 1.77
N ALA A 163 -16.82 -8.79 1.44
CA ALA A 163 -17.28 -8.50 0.08
C ALA A 163 -16.11 -8.45 -0.93
N MET A 164 -14.97 -7.86 -0.56
CA MET A 164 -13.77 -7.81 -1.39
C MET A 164 -13.21 -9.20 -1.68
N PHE A 165 -13.04 -10.05 -0.66
CA PHE A 165 -12.47 -11.39 -0.84
C PHE A 165 -13.43 -12.34 -1.55
N ASN A 166 -14.74 -12.23 -1.29
CA ASN A 166 -15.75 -12.98 -2.05
C ASN A 166 -15.74 -12.62 -3.53
N ALA A 167 -15.53 -11.34 -3.89
CA ALA A 167 -15.43 -10.93 -5.29
C ALA A 167 -14.28 -11.64 -6.02
N VAL A 168 -13.12 -11.81 -5.36
CA VAL A 168 -11.99 -12.57 -5.91
C VAL A 168 -12.37 -14.05 -6.10
N SER A 169 -12.89 -14.67 -5.05
CA SER A 169 -13.26 -16.10 -5.05
C SER A 169 -14.34 -16.44 -6.10
N ASN A 170 -15.36 -15.58 -6.25
CA ASN A 170 -16.46 -15.79 -7.18
C ASN A 170 -16.01 -15.82 -8.65
N THR A 171 -14.93 -15.10 -8.99
CA THR A 171 -14.36 -15.13 -10.34
C THR A 171 -13.47 -16.34 -10.63
N GLY A 172 -13.28 -17.22 -9.65
CA GLY A 172 -12.43 -18.40 -9.76
C GLY A 172 -10.93 -18.07 -9.77
N LEU A 173 -10.55 -16.84 -9.40
CA LEU A 173 -9.16 -16.48 -9.12
C LEU A 173 -8.74 -17.16 -7.81
N LEU A 174 -7.53 -17.72 -7.79
CA LEU A 174 -6.96 -18.31 -6.57
C LEU A 174 -6.58 -17.23 -5.55
N SER A 175 -6.15 -16.08 -6.04
CA SER A 175 -5.82 -14.88 -5.29
C SER A 175 -5.85 -13.67 -6.23
N PHE A 176 -5.95 -12.47 -5.67
CA PHE A 176 -5.84 -11.25 -6.45
C PHE A 176 -4.35 -10.92 -6.67
N ALA A 177 -3.79 -11.37 -7.79
CA ALA A 177 -2.39 -11.26 -8.12
C ALA A 177 -2.21 -10.88 -9.60
N PRO A 178 -2.46 -9.61 -9.98
CA PRO A 178 -2.28 -9.17 -11.36
C PRO A 178 -0.84 -9.39 -11.83
N ASP A 179 -0.70 -9.81 -13.09
CA ASP A 179 0.59 -10.05 -13.73
C ASP A 179 1.22 -8.74 -14.20
N VAL A 180 2.01 -8.12 -13.34
CA VAL A 180 2.69 -6.85 -13.62
C VAL A 180 3.90 -6.98 -14.58
N PHE A 181 4.31 -8.21 -14.89
CA PHE A 181 5.44 -8.49 -15.80
C PHE A 181 5.00 -8.75 -17.24
N GLY A 182 3.78 -9.23 -17.46
CA GLY A 182 3.23 -9.51 -18.77
C GLY A 182 2.43 -8.36 -19.38
N ASN A 183 1.54 -8.72 -20.30
CA ASN A 183 0.66 -7.78 -20.98
C ASN A 183 -0.51 -7.38 -20.06
N ALA A 184 -0.70 -6.08 -19.82
CA ALA A 184 -1.83 -5.58 -19.03
C ALA A 184 -3.19 -5.86 -19.70
N ASP A 185 -3.23 -6.00 -21.02
CA ASP A 185 -4.44 -6.33 -21.78
C ASP A 185 -4.60 -7.86 -21.98
N SER A 186 -3.83 -8.69 -21.26
CA SER A 186 -4.09 -10.13 -21.20
C SER A 186 -5.43 -10.42 -20.52
N LEU A 187 -6.07 -11.53 -20.89
CA LEU A 187 -7.36 -11.92 -20.31
C LEU A 187 -7.30 -12.02 -18.78
N TYR A 188 -6.19 -12.55 -18.27
CA TYR A 188 -5.93 -12.66 -16.84
C TYR A 188 -5.92 -11.30 -16.14
N ASN A 189 -5.25 -10.30 -16.70
CA ASN A 189 -5.17 -8.96 -16.13
C ASN A 189 -6.47 -8.16 -16.27
N LEU A 190 -7.17 -8.32 -17.39
CA LEU A 190 -8.52 -7.76 -17.56
C LEU A 190 -9.50 -8.29 -16.53
N ALA A 191 -9.40 -9.59 -16.16
CA ALA A 191 -10.22 -10.16 -15.10
C ALA A 191 -9.93 -9.52 -13.73
N HIS A 192 -8.65 -9.29 -13.39
CA HIS A 192 -8.28 -8.59 -12.15
C HIS A 192 -8.76 -7.14 -12.12
N GLU A 193 -8.63 -6.42 -13.24
CA GLU A 193 -9.16 -5.07 -13.38
C GLU A 193 -10.67 -5.04 -13.15
N HIS A 194 -11.41 -6.00 -13.72
CA HIS A 194 -12.87 -6.09 -13.57
C HIS A 194 -13.29 -6.41 -12.13
N VAL A 195 -12.63 -7.37 -11.49
CA VAL A 195 -12.83 -7.68 -10.05
C VAL A 195 -12.61 -6.43 -9.21
N PHE A 196 -11.49 -5.74 -9.44
CA PHE A 196 -11.14 -4.52 -8.72
C PHE A 196 -12.21 -3.43 -8.89
N VAL A 197 -12.60 -3.09 -10.12
CA VAL A 197 -13.57 -2.02 -10.38
C VAL A 197 -14.90 -2.36 -9.70
N HIS A 198 -15.36 -3.59 -9.82
CA HIS A 198 -16.62 -4.03 -9.23
C HIS A 198 -16.59 -3.99 -7.70
N SER A 199 -15.58 -4.61 -7.06
CA SER A 199 -15.47 -4.64 -5.60
C SER A 199 -15.23 -3.26 -5.01
N PHE A 200 -14.43 -2.42 -5.67
CA PHE A 200 -14.16 -1.06 -5.22
C PHE A 200 -15.42 -0.20 -5.25
N ARG A 201 -16.18 -0.22 -6.34
CA ARG A 201 -17.44 0.54 -6.44
C ARG A 201 -18.44 0.10 -5.37
N ALA A 202 -18.65 -1.20 -5.21
CA ALA A 202 -19.59 -1.75 -4.23
C ALA A 202 -19.22 -1.35 -2.79
N VAL A 203 -17.93 -1.40 -2.43
CA VAL A 203 -17.45 -1.08 -1.08
C VAL A 203 -17.40 0.44 -0.86
N ALA A 204 -16.93 1.21 -1.83
CA ALA A 204 -16.84 2.67 -1.73
C ALA A 204 -18.22 3.34 -1.69
N SER A 205 -19.23 2.81 -2.41
CA SER A 205 -20.61 3.32 -2.33
C SER A 205 -21.24 3.15 -0.95
N LEU A 206 -20.71 2.22 -0.14
CA LEU A 206 -21.10 2.02 1.25
C LEU A 206 -20.23 2.81 2.23
N PHE A 207 -19.51 3.83 1.76
CA PHE A 207 -18.70 4.75 2.57
C PHE A 207 -17.54 4.09 3.35
N ALA A 208 -17.10 2.90 2.93
CA ALA A 208 -16.06 2.13 3.62
C ALA A 208 -14.73 2.88 3.82
N TYR A 209 -14.44 3.84 2.92
CA TYR A 209 -13.20 4.61 2.92
C TYR A 209 -13.37 6.03 3.45
N SER A 210 -14.60 6.50 3.69
CA SER A 210 -14.88 7.90 4.03
C SER A 210 -14.32 8.34 5.39
N THR A 211 -14.04 7.40 6.29
CA THR A 211 -13.40 7.69 7.59
C THR A 211 -11.88 7.80 7.50
N ILE A 212 -11.30 7.39 6.38
CA ILE A 212 -9.85 7.32 6.14
C ILE A 212 -9.42 8.38 5.13
N PHE A 213 -10.21 8.56 4.05
CA PHE A 213 -9.91 9.46 2.94
C PHE A 213 -11.12 10.33 2.59
N ASP A 214 -10.85 11.53 2.05
CA ASP A 214 -11.87 12.42 1.49
C ASP A 214 -12.29 11.96 0.08
N VAL A 215 -13.10 10.89 0.03
CA VAL A 215 -13.51 10.25 -1.24
C VAL A 215 -14.65 11.02 -1.89
N ASN A 216 -14.40 11.60 -3.06
CA ASN A 216 -15.46 12.16 -3.89
C ASN A 216 -16.26 11.05 -4.61
N LEU A 217 -17.42 10.71 -4.04
CA LEU A 217 -18.29 9.64 -4.53
C LEU A 217 -18.91 9.90 -5.91
N THR A 218 -18.97 11.15 -6.36
CA THR A 218 -19.52 11.48 -7.70
C THR A 218 -18.70 10.86 -8.84
N LEU A 219 -17.42 10.62 -8.58
CA LEU A 219 -16.49 10.02 -9.53
C LEU A 219 -16.55 8.49 -9.56
N LEU A 220 -17.29 7.82 -8.66
CA LEU A 220 -17.37 6.35 -8.62
C LEU A 220 -18.06 5.76 -9.86
N ASN A 221 -18.83 6.56 -10.59
CA ASN A 221 -19.48 6.12 -11.82
C ASN A 221 -18.60 6.30 -13.07
N ASP A 222 -17.47 7.02 -12.97
CA ASP A 222 -16.51 7.14 -14.05
C ASP A 222 -15.58 5.92 -14.07
N GLU A 223 -16.05 4.86 -14.69
CA GLU A 223 -15.31 3.61 -14.79
C GLU A 223 -13.98 3.75 -15.55
N HIS A 224 -13.93 4.63 -16.55
CA HIS A 224 -12.69 4.89 -17.28
C HIS A 224 -11.63 5.49 -16.37
N LEU A 225 -12.01 6.45 -15.52
CA LEU A 225 -11.12 7.04 -14.53
C LEU A 225 -10.61 5.99 -13.53
N LEU A 226 -11.52 5.15 -12.99
CA LEU A 226 -11.15 4.08 -12.05
C LEU A 226 -10.15 3.08 -12.67
N ARG A 227 -10.41 2.62 -13.90
CA ARG A 227 -9.50 1.73 -14.63
C ARG A 227 -8.15 2.41 -14.90
N ARG A 228 -8.16 3.70 -15.24
CA ARG A 228 -6.92 4.46 -15.46
C ARG A 228 -6.09 4.54 -14.18
N PHE A 229 -6.69 4.86 -13.03
CA PHE A 229 -6.01 4.86 -11.73
C PHE A 229 -5.47 3.48 -11.37
N TYR A 230 -6.28 2.43 -11.54
CA TYR A 230 -5.87 1.05 -11.32
C TYR A 230 -4.64 0.70 -12.16
N ARG A 231 -4.68 0.91 -13.47
CA ARG A 231 -3.56 0.58 -14.37
C ARG A 231 -2.30 1.37 -14.04
N SER A 232 -2.44 2.66 -13.75
CA SER A 232 -1.33 3.53 -13.35
C SER A 232 -0.65 3.01 -12.08
N PHE A 233 -1.44 2.57 -11.10
CA PHE A 233 -0.92 2.05 -9.85
C PHE A 233 -0.31 0.65 -10.01
N VAL A 234 -1.03 -0.30 -10.63
CA VAL A 234 -0.61 -1.70 -10.73
C VAL A 234 0.53 -1.88 -11.73
N PHE A 235 0.38 -1.41 -12.98
CA PHE A 235 1.38 -1.64 -14.03
C PHE A 235 2.48 -0.57 -14.05
N GLY A 236 2.15 0.65 -13.61
CA GLY A 236 3.11 1.73 -13.41
C GLY A 236 3.90 1.55 -12.11
N HIS A 237 3.31 1.91 -10.98
CA HIS A 237 4.01 1.95 -9.69
C HIS A 237 4.44 0.57 -9.18
N LEU A 238 3.49 -0.35 -8.93
CA LEU A 238 3.81 -1.68 -8.41
C LEU A 238 4.65 -2.49 -9.40
N GLY A 239 4.38 -2.36 -10.71
CA GLY A 239 5.19 -2.98 -11.76
C GLY A 239 6.63 -2.46 -11.81
N LYS A 240 6.86 -1.15 -11.58
CA LYS A 240 8.22 -0.59 -11.45
C LYS A 240 8.92 -1.19 -10.23
N GLN A 241 8.25 -1.22 -9.07
CA GLN A 241 8.81 -1.81 -7.85
C GLN A 241 9.14 -3.30 -8.02
N ALA A 242 8.22 -4.10 -8.58
CA ALA A 242 8.43 -5.53 -8.83
C ALA A 242 9.63 -5.80 -9.75
N ARG A 243 9.82 -4.99 -10.80
CA ARG A 243 10.98 -5.11 -11.69
C ARG A 243 12.30 -4.71 -11.03
N ILE A 244 12.29 -3.71 -10.15
CA ILE A 244 13.46 -3.33 -9.34
C ILE A 244 13.82 -4.48 -8.40
N GLU A 245 12.85 -4.98 -7.65
CA GLU A 245 13.05 -6.08 -6.70
C GLU A 245 13.53 -7.36 -7.39
N ASN A 246 12.97 -7.70 -8.56
CA ASN A 246 13.37 -8.88 -9.32
C ASN A 246 14.81 -8.76 -9.88
N ARG A 247 15.31 -7.55 -10.12
CA ARG A 247 16.70 -7.33 -10.54
C ARG A 247 17.66 -7.29 -9.35
N HIS A 248 17.22 -6.68 -8.26
CA HIS A 248 18.01 -6.44 -7.06
C HIS A 248 17.13 -6.68 -5.82
N PRO A 249 17.08 -7.92 -5.29
CA PRO A 249 16.29 -8.22 -4.10
C PRO A 249 16.67 -7.32 -2.91
N GLY A 250 15.67 -6.81 -2.20
CA GLY A 250 15.80 -5.84 -1.11
C GLY A 250 15.94 -4.38 -1.54
N GLN A 251 16.11 -4.09 -2.83
CA GLN A 251 16.35 -2.72 -3.29
C GLN A 251 15.14 -1.81 -3.08
N VAL A 252 13.91 -2.33 -3.16
CA VAL A 252 12.70 -1.53 -2.92
C VAL A 252 12.64 -1.08 -1.45
N ALA A 253 12.94 -1.98 -0.51
CA ALA A 253 13.00 -1.64 0.91
C ALA A 253 14.08 -0.58 1.19
N ILE A 254 15.27 -0.71 0.59
CA ILE A 254 16.35 0.27 0.72
C ILE A 254 15.92 1.65 0.19
N ASN A 255 15.24 1.69 -0.96
CA ASN A 255 14.79 2.96 -1.55
C ASN A 255 13.75 3.65 -0.67
N ILE A 256 12.80 2.89 -0.10
CA ILE A 256 11.79 3.43 0.82
C ILE A 256 12.45 4.02 2.07
N ILE A 257 13.42 3.33 2.66
CA ILE A 257 14.15 3.83 3.84
C ILE A 257 14.88 5.13 3.50
N LYS A 258 15.55 5.21 2.35
CA LYS A 258 16.26 6.41 1.91
C LYS A 258 15.33 7.60 1.66
N ASN A 259 14.18 7.37 1.05
CA ASN A 259 13.19 8.42 0.80
C ASN A 259 12.61 8.95 2.12
N ASN A 260 12.37 8.08 3.10
CA ASN A 260 11.89 8.49 4.41
C ASN A 260 12.94 9.28 5.22
N GLN A 261 14.24 9.01 5.03
CA GLN A 261 15.33 9.74 5.70
C GLN A 261 15.59 11.13 5.10
N THR A 262 15.28 11.31 3.82
CA THR A 262 15.57 12.56 3.09
C THR A 262 14.40 13.54 3.13
N ARG A 263 13.19 13.09 3.49
CA ARG A 263 12.04 13.97 3.72
C ARG A 263 12.15 14.67 5.09
N PRO A 264 12.13 16.01 5.14
CA PRO A 264 12.03 16.72 6.42
C PRO A 264 10.72 16.36 7.13
N VAL A 265 10.80 16.18 8.46
CA VAL A 265 9.74 15.66 9.35
C VAL A 265 8.41 16.44 9.29
N ALA A 266 8.39 17.62 8.66
CA ALA A 266 7.20 18.45 8.48
C ALA A 266 6.28 18.02 7.31
N ALA A 267 6.68 17.05 6.47
CA ALA A 267 5.84 16.54 5.39
C ALA A 267 5.15 15.23 5.84
N GLU A 268 3.82 15.22 5.90
CA GLU A 268 3.03 14.04 6.25
C GLU A 268 3.44 12.81 5.40
N PRO A 269 3.39 11.59 5.99
CA PRO A 269 3.66 10.35 5.29
C PRO A 269 2.51 10.06 4.33
N ASP A 270 2.62 10.69 3.18
CA ASP A 270 1.84 10.44 1.99
C ASP A 270 2.04 8.97 1.58
N CYS A 271 0.96 8.22 1.44
CA CYS A 271 0.95 6.87 0.85
C CYS A 271 1.16 6.89 -0.67
N HIS A 272 1.96 7.83 -1.14
CA HIS A 272 2.09 8.20 -2.52
C HIS A 272 3.34 7.57 -3.12
N SER A 273 3.20 7.11 -4.35
CA SER A 273 4.34 6.78 -5.20
C SER A 273 5.08 8.07 -5.58
N GLU A 274 6.08 8.48 -4.81
CA GLU A 274 6.98 9.61 -5.13
C GLU A 274 8.03 9.28 -6.21
N ASP A 275 7.87 8.16 -6.89
CA ASP A 275 8.77 7.68 -7.95
C ASP A 275 8.72 8.50 -9.27
N GLU A 276 8.15 9.72 -9.26
CA GLU A 276 8.03 10.65 -10.40
C GLU A 276 8.99 11.86 -10.34
N GLU A 277 10.03 11.85 -9.52
CA GLU A 277 11.15 12.79 -9.75
C GLU A 277 12.08 12.24 -10.83
N ASP A 278 12.14 12.95 -11.96
CA ASP A 278 13.06 12.70 -13.07
C ASP A 278 14.51 12.79 -12.57
N PRO A 279 15.31 11.70 -12.56
CA PRO A 279 16.69 11.73 -12.07
C PRO A 279 17.65 12.49 -13.00
N ASN A 280 17.13 13.30 -13.93
CA ASN A 280 17.93 14.02 -14.91
C ASN A 280 17.88 15.55 -14.75
N THR A 281 17.79 16.04 -13.50
CA THR A 281 18.26 17.39 -13.15
C THR A 281 19.67 17.25 -12.60
N GLY A 282 20.65 17.32 -13.50
CA GLY A 282 22.04 17.01 -13.21
C GLY A 282 22.65 17.93 -12.16
N GLN A 283 23.23 17.33 -11.13
CA GLN A 283 24.41 17.87 -10.46
C GLN A 283 25.47 16.79 -10.33
N ASN A 284 26.57 17.04 -11.01
CA ASN A 284 27.84 16.36 -10.84
C ASN A 284 28.28 16.45 -9.38
N VAL A 285 28.45 15.33 -8.69
CA VAL A 285 29.51 15.22 -7.67
C VAL A 285 30.12 13.82 -7.71
N ALA A 286 31.38 13.78 -8.13
CA ALA A 286 32.27 12.65 -8.02
C ALA A 286 32.73 12.49 -6.55
N HIS A 287 32.63 11.27 -6.02
CA HIS A 287 33.69 10.53 -5.32
C HIS A 287 33.08 9.39 -4.48
N ARG A 288 33.34 8.15 -4.92
CA ARG A 288 33.19 6.96 -4.07
C ARG A 288 34.41 6.86 -3.15
N LYS A 289 34.19 6.78 -1.83
CA LYS A 289 35.16 6.21 -0.87
C LYS A 289 34.74 4.78 -0.51
N PRO A 290 35.69 3.88 -0.22
CA PRO A 290 35.40 2.49 0.12
C PRO A 290 35.13 2.32 1.61
N GLY A 291 34.28 1.32 1.92
CA GLY A 291 34.29 0.47 3.12
C GLY A 291 34.33 1.14 4.49
N ARG A 292 33.23 1.02 5.25
CA ARG A 292 33.33 1.00 6.71
C ARG A 292 32.49 -0.15 7.26
N ASP A 293 33.17 -0.96 8.05
CA ASP A 293 32.69 -2.16 8.73
C ASP A 293 31.41 -1.91 9.55
N GLY A 294 30.64 -2.99 9.69
CA GLY A 294 29.32 -3.02 10.32
C GLY A 294 29.29 -2.40 11.71
N ALA A 295 28.79 -1.17 11.79
CA ALA A 295 28.23 -0.63 13.01
C ALA A 295 26.81 -1.14 13.14
N ARG A 296 26.56 -1.91 14.20
CA ARG A 296 25.23 -2.25 14.71
C ARG A 296 24.41 -0.96 14.79
N LEU A 297 23.24 -0.91 14.14
CA LEU A 297 22.39 0.28 14.15
C LEU A 297 22.01 0.64 15.60
N PRO A 298 22.08 1.92 16.01
CA PRO A 298 21.60 2.36 17.31
C PRO A 298 20.07 2.12 17.38
N ALA A 299 19.58 1.80 18.58
CA ALA A 299 18.15 1.72 18.84
C ALA A 299 17.50 3.03 18.36
N THR A 300 16.45 2.93 17.57
CA THR A 300 15.69 4.09 17.09
C THR A 300 15.07 4.80 18.28
N ASP A 301 15.39 6.09 18.44
CA ASP A 301 14.73 7.00 19.37
C ASP A 301 13.24 7.14 18.98
N LEU A 302 12.41 6.19 19.42
CA LEU A 302 11.01 6.48 19.71
C LEU A 302 11.03 7.72 20.62
N SER A 303 10.49 8.84 20.10
CA SER A 303 10.42 10.16 20.74
C SER A 303 10.71 10.12 22.24
N ARG A 304 11.93 10.49 22.66
CA ARG A 304 12.27 10.60 24.09
C ARG A 304 11.41 11.62 24.83
N SER A 305 10.71 12.49 24.10
CA SER A 305 9.76 13.46 24.65
C SER A 305 8.35 12.89 24.71
N LEU A 306 7.72 13.08 25.87
CA LEU A 306 6.30 12.83 26.08
C LEU A 306 5.45 13.83 25.27
N PRO A 307 4.25 13.44 24.83
CA PRO A 307 3.36 14.32 24.08
C PRO A 307 2.93 15.51 24.94
N THR A 308 2.98 16.72 24.40
CA THR A 308 2.52 17.94 25.09
C THR A 308 1.06 18.24 24.73
N ASN A 309 0.38 19.04 25.56
CA ASN A 309 -0.99 19.49 25.33
C ASN A 309 -2.04 18.35 25.17
N VAL A 310 -1.82 17.22 25.87
CA VAL A 310 -2.79 16.14 25.97
C VAL A 310 -3.47 16.15 27.35
N PRO A 311 -4.75 15.72 27.46
CA PRO A 311 -5.42 15.50 28.74
C PRO A 311 -4.63 14.54 29.64
N ILE A 312 -4.75 14.70 30.97
CA ILE A 312 -3.99 13.91 31.95
C ILE A 312 -4.30 12.41 31.83
N ASP A 313 -5.55 12.07 31.49
CA ASP A 313 -6.03 10.71 31.30
C ASP A 313 -5.58 10.03 30.01
N TYR A 314 -4.77 10.71 29.20
CA TYR A 314 -3.94 10.06 28.19
C TYR A 314 -2.96 9.05 28.82
N PHE A 315 -2.51 9.31 30.04
CA PHE A 315 -1.62 8.45 30.81
C PHE A 315 -2.42 7.59 31.79
N SER A 316 -1.94 6.36 32.03
CA SER A 316 -2.47 5.55 33.13
C SER A 316 -2.12 6.23 34.48
N PRO A 317 -2.99 6.17 35.50
CA PRO A 317 -2.70 6.77 36.80
C PRO A 317 -1.37 6.31 37.39
N ALA A 318 -1.05 5.02 37.27
CA ALA A 318 0.21 4.46 37.74
C ALA A 318 1.43 5.09 37.05
N PHE A 319 1.39 5.25 35.72
CA PHE A 319 2.48 5.88 34.98
C PHE A 319 2.60 7.37 35.32
N PHE A 320 1.49 8.11 35.30
CA PHE A 320 1.48 9.54 35.58
C PHE A 320 2.02 9.86 36.98
N ASN A 321 1.63 9.05 37.98
CA ASN A 321 2.05 9.24 39.36
C ASN A 321 3.53 8.90 39.61
N ASP A 322 4.16 8.15 38.71
CA ASP A 322 5.60 7.84 38.74
C ASP A 322 6.45 8.92 38.04
N MET A 323 5.81 9.85 37.30
CA MET A 323 6.50 10.95 36.64
C MET A 323 7.06 11.96 37.63
N THR A 324 8.09 12.70 37.22
CA THR A 324 8.66 13.77 38.02
C THR A 324 7.63 14.88 38.28
N VAL A 325 7.79 15.63 39.38
CA VAL A 325 6.91 16.78 39.70
C VAL A 325 6.85 17.77 38.52
N ARG A 326 8.00 18.04 37.88
CA ARG A 326 8.12 18.95 36.73
C ARG A 326 7.29 18.48 35.54
N GLU A 327 7.35 17.18 35.22
CA GLU A 327 6.55 16.61 34.13
C GLU A 327 5.05 16.69 34.46
N ARG A 328 4.63 16.26 35.66
CA ARG A 328 3.22 16.33 36.07
C ARG A 328 2.66 17.76 36.03
N ALA A 329 3.47 18.75 36.45
CA ALA A 329 3.10 20.16 36.43
C ALA A 329 2.75 20.66 35.02
N SER A 330 3.44 20.16 33.99
CA SER A 330 3.19 20.54 32.59
C SER A 330 1.81 20.12 32.07
N TYR A 331 1.14 19.16 32.72
CA TYR A 331 -0.19 18.66 32.33
C TYR A 331 -1.34 19.19 33.18
N MET A 332 -1.07 19.90 34.29
CA MET A 332 -2.12 20.36 35.22
C MET A 332 -3.20 21.23 34.56
N LYS A 333 -2.85 21.94 33.48
CA LYS A 333 -3.76 22.83 32.75
C LYS A 333 -4.64 22.11 31.73
N ASN A 334 -4.34 20.85 31.41
CA ASN A 334 -4.98 20.16 30.29
C ASN A 334 -6.27 19.41 30.68
N GLY A 335 -6.56 19.30 31.99
CA GLY A 335 -7.76 18.66 32.49
C GLY A 335 -7.82 17.16 32.18
N ILE A 336 -9.05 16.64 32.11
CA ILE A 336 -9.37 15.24 31.83
C ILE A 336 -10.39 15.19 30.69
N ALA A 337 -10.26 14.23 29.77
CA ALA A 337 -11.18 14.04 28.65
C ALA A 337 -12.18 12.90 28.85
N LEU A 338 -11.86 11.89 29.68
CA LEU A 338 -12.69 10.71 29.90
C LEU A 338 -13.10 10.55 31.37
N PRO A 339 -14.36 10.17 31.64
CA PRO A 339 -14.80 9.87 33.00
C PRO A 339 -14.18 8.54 33.50
N THR A 340 -14.60 8.10 34.69
CA THR A 340 -14.28 6.75 35.20
C THR A 340 -14.84 5.67 34.28
N GLU A 341 -14.25 4.47 34.33
CA GLU A 341 -14.57 3.36 33.42
C GLU A 341 -16.06 2.97 33.47
N GLU A 342 -16.69 3.07 34.65
CA GLU A 342 -18.12 2.84 34.88
C GLU A 342 -19.04 3.71 34.00
N HIS A 343 -18.55 4.85 33.51
CA HIS A 343 -19.29 5.77 32.64
C HIS A 343 -18.98 5.59 31.15
N CYS A 344 -18.14 4.61 30.79
CA CYS A 344 -17.71 4.31 29.43
C CYS A 344 -18.14 2.92 28.94
N GLU A 345 -18.84 2.12 29.77
CA GLU A 345 -19.20 0.73 29.43
C GLU A 345 -20.25 0.62 28.31
N THR A 346 -21.22 1.53 28.28
CA THR A 346 -22.32 1.50 27.31
C THR A 346 -22.40 2.79 26.51
N TRP A 347 -22.92 2.69 25.29
CA TRP A 347 -23.09 3.85 24.42
C TRP A 347 -24.06 4.89 25.02
N GLU A 348 -25.11 4.42 25.71
CA GLU A 348 -26.07 5.28 26.42
C GLU A 348 -25.40 6.07 27.55
N ALA A 349 -24.39 5.49 28.23
CA ALA A 349 -23.61 6.21 29.23
C ALA A 349 -22.70 7.26 28.57
N ILE A 350 -22.06 6.91 27.45
CA ILE A 350 -21.20 7.82 26.67
C ILE A 350 -21.98 9.05 26.19
N GLN A 351 -23.20 8.86 25.69
CA GLN A 351 -24.03 9.97 25.20
C GLN A 351 -24.36 11.01 26.28
N LYS A 352 -24.38 10.63 27.57
CA LYS A 352 -24.69 11.55 28.67
C LYS A 352 -23.62 12.60 28.91
N TRP A 353 -22.36 12.32 28.55
CA TRP A 353 -21.24 13.22 28.83
C TRP A 353 -20.56 13.77 27.57
N LYS A 354 -20.65 13.06 26.43
CA LYS A 354 -20.01 13.46 25.16
C LYS A 354 -20.44 14.83 24.61
N GLY A 355 -21.61 15.35 25.02
CA GLY A 355 -22.13 16.65 24.59
C GLY A 355 -22.09 17.75 25.66
N LEU A 356 -21.50 17.48 26.83
CA LEU A 356 -21.39 18.49 27.88
C LEU A 356 -20.25 19.46 27.56
N SER A 357 -20.40 20.72 27.92
CA SER A 357 -19.27 21.66 27.94
C SER A 357 -18.24 21.21 28.98
N ASP A 358 -16.95 21.47 28.74
CA ASP A 358 -15.83 21.09 29.62
C ASP A 358 -16.07 21.46 31.09
N ALA A 359 -16.61 22.64 31.38
CA ALA A 359 -16.91 23.06 32.75
C ALA A 359 -17.93 22.15 33.46
N VAL A 360 -19.00 21.77 32.76
CA VAL A 360 -20.04 20.88 33.27
C VAL A 360 -19.53 19.44 33.36
N PHE A 361 -18.73 19.01 32.39
CA PHE A 361 -18.07 17.71 32.40
C PHE A 361 -17.13 17.58 33.60
N MET A 362 -16.25 18.55 33.81
CA MET A 362 -15.29 18.54 34.91
C MET A 362 -15.97 18.59 36.28
N ALA A 363 -17.03 19.40 36.42
CA ALA A 363 -17.80 19.47 37.66
C ALA A 363 -18.49 18.15 38.01
N LYS A 364 -18.96 17.39 37.01
CA LYS A 364 -19.74 16.17 37.21
C LYS A 364 -18.89 14.89 37.26
N TYR A 365 -17.87 14.79 36.42
CA TYR A 365 -17.08 13.58 36.22
C TYR A 365 -15.58 13.80 36.48
N GLY A 366 -15.09 15.01 36.23
CA GLY A 366 -13.66 15.34 36.30
C GLY A 366 -13.07 15.13 37.69
N THR A 367 -13.74 15.58 38.76
CA THR A 367 -13.21 15.51 40.13
C THR A 367 -12.90 14.08 40.58
N ALA A 368 -13.80 13.12 40.30
CA ALA A 368 -13.61 11.72 40.69
C ALA A 368 -12.46 11.07 39.92
N LYS A 369 -12.31 11.39 38.63
CA LYS A 369 -11.20 10.88 37.81
C LYS A 369 -9.87 11.54 38.18
N LEU A 370 -9.85 12.86 38.44
CA LEU A 370 -8.68 13.61 38.87
C LEU A 370 -8.10 13.10 40.18
N ALA A 371 -8.95 12.61 41.10
CA ALA A 371 -8.50 12.04 42.37
C ALA A 371 -7.61 10.79 42.22
N LEU A 372 -7.57 10.16 41.04
CA LEU A 372 -6.66 9.05 40.75
C LEU A 372 -5.22 9.52 40.43
N TYR A 373 -5.04 10.80 40.14
CA TYR A 373 -3.78 11.41 39.76
C TYR A 373 -3.24 12.27 40.89
N ASN A 374 -1.99 12.03 41.28
CA ASN A 374 -1.28 12.86 42.23
C ASN A 374 -0.88 14.14 41.48
N LEU A 375 -1.61 15.24 41.64
CA LEU A 375 -1.20 16.52 41.07
C LEU A 375 -0.15 17.17 42.00
N PRO A 376 0.86 17.88 41.43
CA PRO A 376 1.81 18.65 42.22
C PRO A 376 1.12 19.61 43.18
N THR A 377 1.60 19.67 44.42
CA THR A 377 1.13 20.66 45.38
C THR A 377 1.70 22.04 45.06
N GLN A 378 1.07 23.10 45.58
CA GLN A 378 1.56 24.47 45.39
C GLN A 378 3.01 24.63 45.91
N GLU A 379 3.34 24.01 47.03
CA GLU A 379 4.70 24.02 47.61
C GLU A 379 5.72 23.26 46.73
N GLU A 380 5.29 22.22 46.01
CA GLU A 380 6.13 21.51 45.05
C GLU A 380 6.39 22.37 43.80
N LEU A 381 5.39 23.11 43.33
CA LEU A 381 5.51 24.03 42.20
C LEU A 381 6.44 25.21 42.53
N GLU A 382 6.29 25.81 43.72
CA GLU A 382 7.15 26.92 44.18
C GLU A 382 8.63 26.52 44.30
N ARG A 383 8.90 25.28 44.72
CA ARG A 383 10.27 24.74 44.74
C ARG A 383 10.85 24.60 43.33
N LEU A 384 10.06 24.15 42.36
CA LEU A 384 10.51 24.05 40.96
C LEU A 384 10.84 25.42 40.36
N ASP A 385 10.01 26.43 40.63
CA ASP A 385 10.24 27.80 40.15
C ASP A 385 11.51 28.41 40.77
N ALA A 386 11.79 28.10 42.04
CA ALA A 386 13.01 28.54 42.71
C ALA A 386 14.27 27.90 42.10
N ASP A 387 14.24 26.60 41.81
CA ASP A 387 15.36 25.88 41.20
C ASP A 387 15.67 26.41 39.78
N ASP A 388 14.65 26.66 38.95
CA ASP A 388 14.83 27.20 37.59
C ASP A 388 15.41 28.63 37.57
N SER A 389 15.18 29.40 38.63
CA SER A 389 15.73 30.75 38.76
C SER A 389 17.24 30.78 39.08
N MET A 390 17.77 29.72 39.70
CA MET A 390 19.19 29.61 40.07
C MET A 390 20.07 29.22 38.88
N ASP A 391 19.56 28.42 37.94
CA ASP A 391 20.32 27.95 36.76
C ASP A 391 20.41 29.01 35.64
N SER A 392 19.67 30.13 35.76
CA SER A 392 19.59 31.17 34.74
C SER A 392 20.55 32.35 34.96
N ASN A 393 21.39 32.30 36.00
CA ASN A 393 22.32 33.37 36.42
C ASN A 393 23.77 32.88 36.32
#